data_AF-A0A5A7RV02-F1
#
_entry.id   AF-A0A5A7RV02-F1
#
_cell.length_a   1.000
_cell.length_b   1.000
_cell.length_c   1.000
_cell.angle_alpha   90.00
_cell.angle_beta   90.00
_cell.angle_gamma   90.00
#
_symmetry.space_group_name_H-M   'P 1'
#
loop_
_entity.id
_entity.type
_entity.pdbx_description
1 polymer ?
#
loop_
_entity_poly.entity_id
_entity_poly.type
_entity_poly.pdbx_seq_one_letter_code
_entity_poly.pdbx_strand_id
1 'polypeptide(L)'
;MKEEQIVRTSIYLPKGLFLLAKKKQINMSRMFRMFLEEMLKDDEVEILKRKIEELERKLEEKKAKLALIMEERRKKQEMEESMMKVAEKLANYFTMRLKQWMEAFKPEDKGRIAGGAARVLKLDYGIDVDVEQIQDIFEKAMSNGSVVKAEDVKHLLEGKQWVRRQS
;
A
#
# COMPACT_ATOMS: atom_id res chain seq x y z
N MET A 1 -88.24 -11.48 6.36
CA MET A 1 -87.10 -11.27 7.25
C MET A 1 -85.87 -11.19 6.37
N LYS A 2 -85.23 -10.01 6.27
CA LYS A 2 -84.11 -9.76 5.36
C LYS A 2 -82.81 -9.96 6.12
N GLU A 3 -81.97 -10.86 5.64
CA GLU A 3 -80.61 -11.06 6.12
C GLU A 3 -79.81 -9.77 5.92
N GLU A 4 -79.16 -9.31 6.99
CA GLU A 4 -78.33 -8.10 7.01
C GLU A 4 -77.15 -8.28 6.05
N GLN A 5 -77.11 -7.46 5.00
CA GLN A 5 -75.96 -7.35 4.11
C GLN A 5 -74.75 -6.81 4.90
N ILE A 6 -73.83 -7.71 5.28
CA ILE A 6 -72.51 -7.30 5.76
C ILE A 6 -71.71 -6.80 4.54
N VAL A 7 -71.71 -5.49 4.33
CA VAL A 7 -70.85 -4.83 3.34
C VAL A 7 -69.42 -4.83 3.88
N ARG A 8 -68.55 -5.64 3.29
CA ARG A 8 -67.12 -5.68 3.61
C ARG A 8 -66.37 -4.65 2.77
N THR A 9 -65.84 -3.62 3.40
CA THR A 9 -65.01 -2.60 2.75
C THR A 9 -63.55 -2.80 3.11
N SER A 10 -62.71 -3.08 2.11
CA SER A 10 -61.26 -3.19 2.28
C SER A 10 -60.64 -1.79 2.31
N ILE A 11 -59.88 -1.46 3.35
CA ILE A 11 -59.19 -0.17 3.49
C ILE A 11 -57.68 -0.41 3.51
N TYR A 12 -56.94 0.36 2.72
CA TYR A 12 -55.47 0.36 2.73
C TYR A 12 -54.93 1.12 3.93
N LEU A 13 -54.08 0.46 4.73
CA LEU A 13 -53.49 1.05 5.93
C LEU A 13 -52.00 1.38 5.71
N PRO A 14 -51.58 2.65 5.85
CA PRO A 14 -50.17 3.03 5.84
C PRO A 14 -49.33 2.34 6.93
N LYS A 15 -48.05 2.04 6.64
CA LYS A 15 -47.10 1.30 7.49
C LYS A 15 -47.01 1.81 8.95
N GLY A 16 -47.10 3.12 9.15
CA GLY A 16 -47.11 3.73 10.49
C GLY A 16 -48.35 3.36 11.33
N LEU A 17 -49.52 3.26 10.70
CA LEU A 17 -50.78 2.92 11.36
C LEU A 17 -50.85 1.45 11.77
N PHE A 18 -50.22 0.55 11.00
CA PHE A 18 -50.10 -0.87 11.36
C PHE A 18 -49.29 -1.08 12.65
N LEU A 19 -48.15 -0.41 12.75
CA LEU A 19 -47.29 -0.46 13.94
C LEU A 19 -47.99 0.11 15.17
N LEU A 20 -48.77 1.19 14.97
CA LEU A 20 -49.63 1.78 16.00
C LEU A 20 -50.74 0.83 16.47
N ALA A 21 -51.43 0.16 15.55
CA ALA A 21 -52.49 -0.80 15.86
C ALA A 21 -51.96 -2.01 16.65
N LYS A 22 -50.77 -2.52 16.28
CA LYS A 22 -50.06 -3.58 17.00
C LYS A 22 -49.66 -3.13 18.41
N LYS A 23 -49.14 -1.90 18.56
CA LYS A 23 -48.78 -1.31 19.87
C LYS A 23 -49.99 -1.09 20.78
N LYS A 24 -51.17 -0.88 20.20
CA LYS A 24 -52.47 -0.70 20.90
C LYS A 24 -53.24 -2.01 21.11
N GLN A 25 -52.64 -3.18 20.83
CA GLN A 25 -53.27 -4.52 20.93
C GLN A 25 -54.58 -4.67 20.13
N ILE A 26 -54.74 -3.94 19.03
CA ILE A 26 -55.91 -4.11 18.15
C ILE A 26 -55.79 -5.47 17.46
N ASN A 27 -56.77 -6.34 17.69
CA ASN A 27 -56.70 -7.73 17.24
C ASN A 27 -57.03 -7.84 15.75
N MET A 28 -56.01 -7.72 14.90
CA MET A 28 -56.12 -7.93 13.46
C MET A 28 -56.22 -9.42 13.13
N SER A 29 -57.10 -9.76 12.18
CA SER A 29 -57.28 -11.15 11.72
C SER A 29 -55.97 -11.74 11.19
N ARG A 30 -55.79 -13.05 11.32
CA ARG A 30 -54.58 -13.76 10.84
C ARG A 30 -54.32 -13.49 9.34
N MET A 31 -55.39 -13.46 8.55
CA MET A 31 -55.35 -13.17 7.11
C MET A 31 -54.86 -11.75 6.82
N PHE A 32 -55.27 -10.75 7.62
CA PHE A 32 -54.83 -9.37 7.46
C PHE A 32 -53.37 -9.15 7.87
N ARG A 33 -52.88 -9.89 8.88
CA ARG A 33 -51.45 -9.87 9.25
C ARG A 33 -50.57 -10.46 8.16
N MET A 34 -50.96 -11.61 7.60
CA MET A 34 -50.24 -12.23 6.48
C MET A 34 -50.23 -11.32 5.25
N PHE A 35 -51.38 -10.71 4.93
CA PHE A 35 -51.48 -9.74 3.84
C PHE A 35 -50.55 -8.53 4.03
N LEU A 36 -50.49 -7.98 5.25
CA LEU A 36 -49.59 -6.88 5.55
C LEU A 36 -48.12 -7.30 5.55
N GLU A 37 -47.78 -8.49 6.03
CA GLU A 37 -46.42 -9.04 5.93
C GLU A 37 -45.99 -9.26 4.48
N GLU A 38 -46.90 -9.69 3.61
CA GLU A 38 -46.66 -9.90 2.18
C GLU A 38 -46.52 -8.58 1.41
N MET A 39 -47.31 -7.56 1.75
CA MET A 39 -47.16 -6.20 1.22
C MET A 39 -45.92 -5.45 1.76
N LEU A 40 -45.41 -5.86 2.92
CA LEU A 40 -44.23 -5.27 3.56
C LEU A 40 -42.94 -6.05 3.26
N LYS A 41 -43.01 -7.19 2.55
CA LYS A 41 -41.83 -7.77 1.91
C LYS A 41 -41.38 -6.74 0.88
N ASP A 42 -40.23 -6.12 1.14
CA ASP A 42 -39.59 -5.19 0.22
C ASP A 42 -39.58 -5.84 -1.18
N ASP A 43 -40.03 -5.09 -2.19
CA ASP A 43 -40.06 -5.54 -3.58
C ASP A 43 -38.67 -6.08 -3.94
N GLU A 44 -38.60 -7.27 -4.56
CA GLU A 44 -37.32 -7.89 -4.90
C GLU A 44 -36.45 -6.92 -5.73
N VAL A 45 -37.09 -6.06 -6.52
CA VAL A 45 -36.48 -4.98 -7.27
C VAL A 45 -35.79 -3.95 -6.36
N GLU A 46 -36.41 -3.54 -5.25
CA GLU A 46 -35.82 -2.59 -4.28
C GLU A 46 -34.65 -3.22 -3.51
N ILE A 47 -34.76 -4.50 -3.14
CA ILE A 47 -33.67 -5.24 -2.49
C ILE A 47 -32.46 -5.32 -3.41
N LEU A 48 -32.68 -5.64 -4.69
CA LEU A 48 -31.62 -5.72 -5.68
C LEU A 48 -31.00 -4.34 -5.95
N LYS A 49 -31.79 -3.27 -6.04
CA LYS A 49 -31.28 -1.89 -6.18
C LYS A 49 -30.36 -1.50 -5.01
N ARG A 50 -30.78 -1.74 -3.77
CA ARG A 50 -29.95 -1.45 -2.58
C ARG A 50 -28.64 -2.26 -2.59
N LYS A 51 -28.69 -3.53 -3.02
CA LYS A 51 -27.49 -4.36 -3.18
C LYS A 51 -26.55 -3.83 -4.26
N ILE A 52 -27.09 -3.37 -5.39
CA ILE A 52 -26.30 -2.74 -6.46
C ILE A 52 -25.60 -1.49 -5.92
N GLU A 53 -26.34 -0.59 -5.25
CA GLU A 53 -25.76 0.62 -4.65
C GLU A 53 -24.67 0.29 -3.60
N GLU A 54 -24.88 -0.74 -2.78
CA GLU A 54 -23.88 -1.18 -1.80
C GLU A 54 -22.63 -1.75 -2.47
N LEU A 55 -22.80 -2.54 -3.54
CA LEU A 55 -21.69 -3.09 -4.32
C LEU A 55 -20.92 -2.00 -5.07
N GLU A 56 -21.61 -1.00 -5.60
CA GLU A 56 -20.99 0.16 -6.26
C GLU A 56 -20.14 0.97 -5.27
N ARG A 57 -20.63 1.23 -4.06
CA ARG A 57 -19.82 1.87 -3.01
C ARG A 57 -18.57 1.06 -2.67
N LYS A 58 -18.71 -0.26 -2.51
CA LYS A 58 -17.56 -1.15 -2.26
C LYS A 58 -16.57 -1.13 -3.43
N LEU A 59 -17.07 -1.03 -4.67
CA LEU A 59 -16.23 -0.92 -5.86
C LEU A 59 -15.42 0.39 -5.84
N GLU A 60 -16.05 1.52 -5.51
CA GLU A 60 -15.38 2.81 -5.38
C GLU A 60 -14.30 2.79 -4.29
N GLU A 61 -14.60 2.26 -3.11
CA GLU A 61 -13.62 2.10 -2.04
C GLU A 61 -12.41 1.26 -2.47
N LYS A 62 -12.66 0.16 -3.20
CA LYS A 62 -11.59 -0.71 -3.71
C LYS A 62 -10.77 -0.02 -4.79
N LYS A 63 -11.39 0.76 -5.68
CA LYS A 63 -10.69 1.58 -6.68
C LYS A 63 -9.82 2.65 -6.02
N ALA A 64 -10.31 3.34 -4.99
CA ALA A 64 -9.54 4.31 -4.24
C ALA A 64 -8.32 3.67 -3.55
N LYS A 65 -8.51 2.50 -2.91
CA LYS A 65 -7.40 1.73 -2.33
C LYS A 65 -6.38 1.29 -3.38
N LEU A 66 -6.84 0.87 -4.57
CA LEU A 66 -5.95 0.50 -5.66
C LEU A 66 -5.11 1.69 -6.14
N ALA A 67 -5.73 2.86 -6.30
CA ALA A 67 -5.03 4.08 -6.70
C ALA A 67 -3.93 4.46 -5.71
N LEU A 68 -4.23 4.40 -4.40
CA LEU A 68 -3.23 4.65 -3.34
C LEU A 68 -2.07 3.66 -3.41
N ILE A 69 -2.35 2.36 -3.54
CA ILE A 69 -1.30 1.33 -3.65
C ILE A 69 -0.45 1.54 -4.91
N MET A 70 -1.07 1.91 -6.03
CA MET A 70 -0.34 2.21 -7.27
C MET A 70 0.58 3.43 -7.11
N GLU A 71 0.11 4.49 -6.46
CA GLU A 71 0.91 5.69 -6.23
C GLU A 71 2.08 5.41 -5.27
N GLU A 72 1.85 4.65 -4.20
CA GLU A 72 2.91 4.20 -3.30
C GLU A 72 3.94 3.32 -4.01
N ARG A 73 3.49 2.38 -4.85
CA ARG A 73 4.39 1.53 -5.65
C ARG A 73 5.22 2.36 -6.61
N ARG A 74 4.61 3.33 -7.28
CA ARG A 74 5.33 4.23 -8.19
C ARG A 74 6.38 5.05 -7.45
N LYS A 75 6.03 5.65 -6.30
CA LYS A 75 7.00 6.37 -5.46
C LYS A 75 8.15 5.49 -4.99
N LYS A 76 7.85 4.24 -4.59
CA LYS A 76 8.89 3.27 -4.21
C LYS A 76 9.80 2.90 -5.38
N GLN A 77 9.24 2.66 -6.56
CA GLN A 77 10.00 2.38 -7.78
C GLN A 77 10.89 3.57 -8.18
N GLU A 78 10.35 4.79 -8.21
CA GLU A 78 11.12 6.00 -8.50
C GLU A 78 12.27 6.19 -7.49
N MET A 79 12.01 5.93 -6.21
CA MET A 79 13.03 5.97 -5.16
C MET A 79 14.10 4.89 -5.36
N GLU A 80 13.71 3.64 -5.62
CA GLU A 80 14.62 2.52 -5.88
C GLU A 80 15.49 2.78 -7.11
N GLU A 81 14.91 3.26 -8.21
CA GLU A 81 15.64 3.64 -9.41
C GLU A 81 16.65 4.77 -9.14
N SER A 82 16.23 5.79 -8.37
CA SER A 82 17.12 6.89 -8.01
C SER A 82 18.29 6.42 -7.16
N MET A 83 18.04 5.51 -6.20
CA MET A 83 19.07 4.92 -5.35
C MET A 83 20.02 4.05 -6.16
N MET A 84 19.50 3.22 -7.08
CA MET A 84 20.31 2.37 -7.96
C MET A 84 21.23 3.20 -8.85
N LYS A 85 20.74 4.31 -9.43
CA LYS A 85 21.60 5.22 -10.23
C LYS A 85 22.77 5.76 -9.44
N VAL A 86 22.63 5.97 -8.14
CA VAL A 86 23.74 6.47 -7.34
C VAL A 86 24.62 5.36 -6.78
N ALA A 87 24.02 4.20 -6.47
CA ALA A 87 24.78 2.99 -6.21
C ALA A 87 25.70 2.64 -7.39
N GLU A 88 25.24 2.78 -8.63
CA GLU A 88 26.07 2.60 -9.83
C GLU A 88 27.24 3.59 -9.90
N LYS A 89 27.00 4.87 -9.61
CA LYS A 89 28.07 5.89 -9.57
C LYS A 89 29.12 5.57 -8.51
N LEU A 90 28.68 5.18 -7.31
CA LEU A 90 29.57 4.78 -6.22
C LEU A 90 30.32 3.48 -6.54
N ALA A 91 29.65 2.50 -7.14
CA ALA A 91 30.26 1.25 -7.58
C ALA A 91 31.36 1.48 -8.63
N ASN A 92 31.11 2.38 -9.60
CA ASN A 92 32.12 2.78 -10.58
C ASN A 92 33.31 3.49 -9.91
N TYR A 93 33.04 4.40 -8.97
CA TYR A 93 34.07 5.07 -8.20
C TYR A 93 34.93 4.07 -7.41
N PHE A 94 34.30 3.15 -6.68
CA PHE A 94 35.00 2.12 -5.93
C PHE A 94 35.77 1.16 -6.83
N THR A 95 35.22 0.77 -7.97
CA THR A 95 35.92 -0.08 -8.94
C THR A 95 37.17 0.61 -9.47
N MET A 96 37.09 1.91 -9.80
CA MET A 96 38.25 2.69 -10.20
C MET A 96 39.30 2.75 -9.08
N ARG A 97 38.89 2.99 -7.83
CA ARG A 97 39.79 3.01 -6.67
C ARG A 97 40.40 1.64 -6.38
N LEU A 98 39.64 0.57 -6.52
CA LEU A 98 40.09 -0.81 -6.36
C LEU A 98 41.15 -1.17 -7.41
N LYS A 99 40.96 -0.77 -8.68
CA LYS A 99 41.95 -0.99 -9.73
C LYS A 99 43.23 -0.19 -9.51
N GLN A 100 43.11 1.11 -9.18
CA GLN A 100 44.25 1.93 -8.76
C GLN A 100 44.99 1.31 -7.57
N TRP A 101 44.26 0.70 -6.64
CA TRP A 101 44.83 0.00 -5.50
C TRP A 101 45.64 -1.23 -5.92
N MET A 102 45.05 -2.13 -6.71
CA MET A 102 45.71 -3.34 -7.20
C MET A 102 46.99 -3.06 -8.01
N GLU A 103 47.02 -1.94 -8.74
CA GLU A 103 48.16 -1.55 -9.58
C GLU A 103 49.30 -0.89 -8.80
N ALA A 104 49.01 -0.19 -7.69
CA ALA A 104 49.98 0.72 -7.06
C ALA A 104 50.41 0.37 -5.63
N PHE A 105 49.75 -0.56 -4.93
CA PHE A 105 49.95 -0.74 -3.49
C PHE A 105 50.13 -2.20 -3.06
N LYS A 106 50.79 -2.37 -1.90
CA LYS A 106 50.98 -3.69 -1.28
C LYS A 106 49.72 -4.07 -0.47
N PRO A 107 49.50 -5.37 -0.19
CA PRO A 107 48.38 -5.85 0.63
C PRO A 107 48.29 -5.19 2.01
N GLU A 108 49.42 -4.74 2.56
CA GLU A 108 49.55 -4.07 3.86
C GLU A 108 48.92 -2.66 3.90
N ASP A 109 48.73 -2.00 2.75
CA ASP A 109 48.19 -0.64 2.66
C ASP A 109 46.65 -0.59 2.65
N LYS A 110 45.98 -1.75 2.71
CA LYS A 110 44.53 -1.91 2.59
C LYS A 110 43.73 -1.04 3.56
N GLY A 111 44.16 -0.96 4.82
CA GLY A 111 43.49 -0.15 5.85
C GLY A 111 43.50 1.34 5.57
N ARG A 112 44.62 1.86 5.05
CA ARG A 112 44.77 3.29 4.71
C ARG A 112 43.89 3.70 3.53
N ILE A 113 43.69 2.78 2.60
CA ILE A 113 42.91 3.00 1.37
C ILE A 113 41.41 2.91 1.64
N ALA A 114 40.99 1.91 2.41
CA ALA A 114 39.62 1.83 2.89
C ALA A 114 39.25 3.06 3.73
N GLY A 115 40.18 3.57 4.57
CA GLY A 115 40.01 4.84 5.29
C GLY A 115 39.90 6.06 4.36
N GLY A 116 40.68 6.10 3.29
CA GLY A 116 40.58 7.15 2.26
C GLY A 116 39.24 7.12 1.52
N ALA A 117 38.75 5.94 1.16
CA ALA A 117 37.45 5.76 0.52
C ALA A 117 36.30 6.13 1.47
N ALA A 118 36.33 5.69 2.73
CA ALA A 118 35.37 6.08 3.76
C ALA A 118 35.34 7.60 3.95
N ARG A 119 36.50 8.26 3.97
CA ARG A 119 36.60 9.72 4.06
C ARG A 119 35.95 10.43 2.87
N VAL A 120 36.15 9.92 1.65
CA VAL A 120 35.52 10.49 0.45
C VAL A 120 34.00 10.33 0.49
N LEU A 121 33.49 9.17 0.92
CA LEU A 121 32.04 8.97 1.08
C LEU A 121 31.44 9.95 2.09
N LYS A 122 32.13 10.19 3.20
CA LYS A 122 31.68 11.15 4.21
C LYS A 122 31.69 12.59 3.70
N LEU A 123 32.75 13.00 2.99
CA LEU A 123 32.92 14.38 2.52
C LEU A 123 32.10 14.71 1.27
N ASP A 124 32.03 13.79 0.31
CA ASP A 124 31.43 14.03 -1.00
C ASP A 124 29.96 13.62 -1.04
N TYR A 125 29.62 12.55 -0.32
CA TYR A 125 28.29 11.93 -0.33
C TYR A 125 27.54 12.01 1.00
N GLY A 126 28.19 12.47 2.08
CA GLY A 126 27.58 12.55 3.41
C GLY A 126 27.31 11.20 4.07
N ILE A 127 27.86 10.11 3.52
CA ILE A 127 27.64 8.75 3.99
C ILE A 127 28.73 8.40 5.00
N ASP A 128 28.33 8.13 6.23
CA ASP A 128 29.22 7.68 7.29
C ASP A 128 29.33 6.17 7.20
N VAL A 129 30.48 5.70 6.74
CA VAL A 129 30.77 4.28 6.51
C VAL A 129 32.03 3.93 7.25
N ASP A 130 32.00 2.82 7.96
CA ASP A 130 33.17 2.33 8.66
C ASP A 130 34.18 1.74 7.68
N VAL A 131 35.46 1.81 8.06
CA VAL A 131 36.57 1.32 7.25
C VAL A 131 36.42 -0.19 6.97
N GLU A 132 35.90 -0.94 7.93
CA GLU A 132 35.64 -2.39 7.80
C GLU A 132 34.60 -2.68 6.72
N GLN A 133 33.52 -1.91 6.65
CA GLN A 133 32.48 -2.08 5.62
C GLN A 133 33.02 -1.87 4.20
N ILE A 134 33.94 -0.91 4.03
CA ILE A 134 34.61 -0.69 2.75
C ILE A 134 35.57 -1.84 2.41
N GLN A 135 36.26 -2.39 3.41
CA GLN A 135 37.13 -3.55 3.20
C GLN A 135 36.34 -4.78 2.74
N ASP A 136 35.18 -5.04 3.34
CA ASP A 136 34.30 -6.16 2.95
C ASP A 136 33.83 -6.03 1.49
N ILE A 137 33.46 -4.81 1.07
CA ILE A 137 33.07 -4.54 -0.33
C ILE A 137 34.24 -4.80 -1.27
N PHE A 138 35.45 -4.36 -0.91
CA PHE A 138 36.65 -4.58 -1.72
C PHE A 138 37.05 -6.05 -1.79
N GLU A 139 36.98 -6.80 -0.69
CA GLU A 139 37.22 -8.24 -0.68
C GLU A 139 36.25 -8.98 -1.59
N LYS A 140 34.96 -8.69 -1.46
CA LYS A 140 33.92 -9.28 -2.31
C LYS A 140 34.13 -8.95 -3.77
N ALA A 141 34.54 -7.72 -4.10
CA ALA A 141 34.85 -7.32 -5.45
C ALA A 141 36.09 -8.02 -6.00
N MET A 142 37.15 -8.20 -5.19
CA MET A 142 38.34 -8.95 -5.60
C MET A 142 38.01 -10.41 -5.93
N SER A 143 37.11 -11.06 -5.17
CA SER A 143 36.62 -12.41 -5.51
C SER A 143 35.78 -12.46 -6.79
N ASN A 144 35.20 -11.33 -7.22
CA ASN A 144 34.31 -11.21 -8.37
C ASN A 144 34.94 -10.47 -9.56
N GLY A 145 36.23 -10.68 -9.82
CA GLY A 145 36.91 -10.10 -10.99
C GLY A 145 37.26 -8.62 -10.84
N SER A 146 37.36 -8.13 -9.61
CA SER A 146 37.77 -6.76 -9.26
C SER A 146 36.83 -5.66 -9.76
N VAL A 147 35.53 -5.97 -9.77
CA VAL A 147 34.46 -5.02 -10.09
C VAL A 147 33.48 -4.98 -8.92
N VAL A 148 33.24 -3.79 -8.39
CA VAL A 148 32.21 -3.54 -7.39
C VAL A 148 30.89 -3.36 -8.12
N LYS A 149 29.84 -4.09 -7.72
CA LYS A 149 28.51 -3.95 -8.33
C LYS A 149 27.65 -2.95 -7.56
N ALA A 150 26.64 -2.40 -8.22
CA ALA A 150 25.71 -1.46 -7.58
C ALA A 150 24.98 -2.11 -6.38
N GLU A 151 24.63 -3.40 -6.49
CA GLU A 151 23.99 -4.15 -5.40
C GLU A 151 24.89 -4.28 -4.18
N ASP A 152 26.21 -4.33 -4.38
CA ASP A 152 27.19 -4.42 -3.29
C ASP A 152 27.30 -3.10 -2.52
N VAL A 153 26.85 -1.98 -3.09
CA VAL A 153 26.93 -0.65 -2.47
C VAL A 153 25.56 -0.15 -2.01
N LYS A 154 24.48 -0.71 -2.56
CA LYS A 154 23.09 -0.34 -2.28
C LYS A 154 22.81 -0.26 -0.78
N HIS A 155 23.30 -1.23 0.00
CA HIS A 155 23.09 -1.30 1.45
C HIS A 155 23.69 -0.10 2.21
N LEU A 156 24.73 0.55 1.68
CA LEU A 156 25.29 1.78 2.27
C LEU A 156 24.36 2.99 2.10
N LEU A 157 23.41 2.91 1.17
CA LEU A 157 22.41 3.94 0.91
C LEU A 157 21.10 3.68 1.66
N GLU A 158 20.93 2.50 2.26
CA GLU A 158 19.76 2.09 3.04
C GLU A 158 19.87 2.65 4.48
N GLY A 159 19.71 3.97 4.64
CA GLY A 159 19.84 4.66 5.91
C GLY A 159 19.88 6.18 5.74
N LYS A 160 19.51 6.93 6.78
CA LYS A 160 19.16 8.38 6.79
C LYS A 160 20.23 9.41 6.31
N GLN A 161 21.19 9.08 5.46
CA GLN A 161 22.29 9.99 5.10
C GLN A 161 22.29 10.50 3.65
N TRP A 162 21.31 10.12 2.84
CA TRP A 162 21.13 10.64 1.48
C TRP A 162 20.55 12.08 1.42
N VAL A 163 20.77 12.88 2.47
CA VAL A 163 20.25 14.24 2.54
C VAL A 163 21.10 15.17 1.67
N ARG A 164 20.59 15.41 0.47
CA ARG A 164 20.78 16.61 -0.35
C ARG A 164 22.22 17.08 -0.55
N ARG A 165 22.85 16.59 -1.62
CA ARG A 165 23.59 17.46 -2.56
C ARG A 165 22.94 17.39 -3.94
N GLN A 166 21.64 17.69 -3.97
CA GLN A 166 20.99 18.23 -5.15
C GLN A 166 20.60 19.66 -4.79
N SER A 167 21.58 20.55 -4.86
CA SER A 167 21.44 22.00 -4.79
C SER A 167 22.45 22.57 -5.78
#